data_AF-A0A2D6Q7G7-F1
#
_entry.id   AF-A0A2D6Q7G7-F1
#
_cell.length_a   1.000
_cell.length_b   1.000
_cell.length_c   1.000
_cell.angle_alpha   90.00
_cell.angle_beta   90.00
_cell.angle_gamma   90.00
#
_symmetry.space_group_name_H-M   'P 1'
#
loop_
_entity.id
_entity.type
_entity.pdbx_description
1 polymer ?
#
loop_
_entity_poly.entity_id
_entity_poly.type
_entity_poly.pdbx_seq_one_letter_code
_entity_poly.pdbx_strand_id
1 'polypeptide(L)' 'MDQFLNEFSEEDDIEEQRKKARALLGVNEKCVDLEEINKAYKKLAMHHHPDRPEGSHEKFKAINNAHKILKRELQ' A
#
# COMPACT_ATOMS: atom_id res chain seq x y z
N MET A 1 22.75 -24.25 -13.36
CA MET A 1 22.42 -24.50 -11.94
C MET A 1 22.44 -23.18 -11.17
N ASP A 2 21.90 -22.12 -11.79
CA ASP A 2 21.89 -20.73 -11.29
C ASP A 2 20.55 -20.05 -11.66
N GLN A 3 19.46 -20.82 -11.58
CA GLN A 3 18.10 -20.33 -11.84
C GLN A 3 17.18 -20.58 -10.64
N PHE A 4 17.74 -20.82 -9.46
CA PHE A 4 16.99 -21.09 -8.23
C PHE A 4 17.38 -20.15 -7.07
N LEU A 5 18.41 -19.32 -7.26
CA LEU A 5 18.98 -18.48 -6.19
C LEU A 5 18.51 -17.01 -6.23
N ASN A 6 17.67 -16.62 -7.19
CA ASN A 6 17.05 -15.30 -7.22
C ASN A 6 15.59 -15.30 -6.72
N GLU A 7 15.10 -16.43 -6.21
CA GLU A 7 13.68 -16.59 -5.83
C GLU A 7 13.45 -16.46 -4.31
N PHE A 8 14.51 -16.43 -3.51
CA PHE A 8 14.42 -16.45 -2.04
C PHE A 8 14.68 -15.10 -1.35
N SER A 9 15.07 -14.05 -2.09
CA SER A 9 15.36 -12.74 -1.48
C SER A 9 14.25 -11.70 -1.68
N GLU A 10 13.19 -12.02 -2.44
CA GLU A 10 12.06 -11.11 -2.67
C GLU A 10 10.88 -11.38 -1.71
N GLU A 11 10.84 -12.51 -0.99
CA GLU A 11 9.69 -12.85 -0.14
C GLU A 11 9.63 -12.07 1.18
N ASP A 12 10.78 -11.74 1.78
CA ASP A 12 10.83 -11.03 3.08
C ASP A 12 10.33 -9.56 2.96
N ASP A 13 10.53 -8.94 1.80
CA ASP A 13 10.16 -7.55 1.54
C ASP A 13 8.62 -7.38 1.42
N ILE A 14 7.92 -8.43 0.98
CA ILE A 14 6.47 -8.38 0.72
C ILE A 14 5.68 -8.19 2.01
N GLU A 15 6.06 -8.87 3.11
CA GLU A 15 5.35 -8.72 4.38
C GLU A 15 5.59 -7.33 4.99
N GLU A 16 6.81 -6.82 4.92
CA GLU A 16 7.15 -5.49 5.41
C GLU A 16 6.42 -4.40 4.60
N GLN A 17 6.34 -4.56 3.28
CA GLN A 17 5.56 -3.66 2.42
C GLN A 17 4.06 -3.69 2.73
N ARG A 18 3.48 -4.84 3.06
CA ARG A 18 2.08 -4.94 3.50
C ARG A 18 1.85 -4.20 4.82
N LYS A 19 2.74 -4.38 5.80
CA LYS A 19 2.68 -3.66 7.09
C LYS A 19 2.80 -2.16 6.89
N LYS A 20 3.80 -1.71 6.11
CA LYS A 20 3.99 -0.30 5.75
C LYS A 20 2.77 0.25 5.01
N ALA A 21 2.18 -0.51 4.09
CA ALA A 21 0.99 -0.12 3.34
C ALA A 21 -0.23 0.12 4.25
N ARG A 22 -0.48 -0.78 5.21
CA ARG A 22 -1.57 -0.63 6.19
C ARG A 22 -1.35 0.61 7.08
N ALA A 23 -0.14 0.78 7.58
CA ALA A 23 0.24 1.94 8.37
C ALA A 23 0.12 3.26 7.58
N LEU A 24 0.52 3.27 6.32
CA LEU A 24 0.45 4.44 5.44
C LEU A 24 -0.99 4.84 5.08
N LEU A 25 -1.88 3.85 4.95
CA LEU A 25 -3.31 4.09 4.78
C LEU A 25 -4.02 4.45 6.10
N GLY A 26 -3.35 4.29 7.24
CA GLY A 26 -3.93 4.50 8.57
C GLY A 26 -5.00 3.47 8.93
N VAL A 27 -4.91 2.26 8.38
CA VAL A 27 -5.79 1.14 8.73
C VAL A 27 -5.10 0.22 9.73
N ASN A 28 -5.88 -0.56 10.47
CA ASN A 28 -5.34 -1.52 11.43
C ASN A 28 -4.47 -2.56 10.70
N GLU A 29 -3.37 -3.01 11.30
CA GLU A 29 -2.49 -4.05 10.76
C GLU A 29 -3.23 -5.37 10.50
N LYS A 30 -4.32 -5.62 11.24
CA LYS A 30 -5.23 -6.77 11.11
C LYS A 30 -6.45 -6.49 10.23
N CYS A 31 -6.57 -5.29 9.67
CA CYS A 31 -7.67 -4.94 8.78
C CYS A 31 -7.51 -5.72 7.47
N VAL A 32 -8.45 -6.63 7.24
CA VAL A 32 -8.58 -7.42 5.99
C VAL A 32 -9.78 -6.97 5.17
N ASP A 33 -10.52 -5.96 5.65
CA ASP A 33 -11.68 -5.41 4.99
C ASP A 33 -11.28 -4.48 3.83
N LEU A 34 -11.45 -4.98 2.61
CA LEU A 34 -11.22 -4.21 1.39
C LEU A 34 -12.04 -2.91 1.34
N GLU A 35 -13.25 -2.90 1.89
CA GLU A 35 -14.06 -1.67 1.98
C GLU A 35 -13.41 -0.60 2.85
N GLU A 36 -12.86 -0.98 3.99
CA GLU A 36 -12.19 -0.05 4.90
C GLU A 36 -10.90 0.50 4.28
N ILE A 37 -10.12 -0.37 3.65
CA ILE A 37 -8.92 0.01 2.88
C ILE A 37 -9.26 0.99 1.74
N ASN A 38 -10.33 0.73 0.97
CA ASN A 38 -10.81 1.64 -0.08
C ASN A 38 -11.29 2.99 0.49
N LYS A 39 -11.97 2.97 1.65
CA LYS A 39 -12.48 4.16 2.32
C LYS A 39 -11.34 5.04 2.85
N ALA A 40 -10.33 4.43 3.46
CA ALA A 40 -9.12 5.10 3.93
C ALA A 40 -8.32 5.69 2.76
N TYR A 41 -8.12 4.90 1.69
CA TYR A 41 -7.49 5.36 0.45
C TYR A 41 -8.22 6.58 -0.13
N LYS A 42 -9.56 6.55 -0.26
CA LYS A 42 -10.33 7.68 -0.77
C LYS A 42 -10.14 8.94 0.07
N LYS A 43 -10.15 8.82 1.41
CA LYS A 43 -9.90 9.96 2.31
C LYS A 43 -8.50 10.54 2.05
N LEU A 44 -7.46 9.71 2.11
CA LEU A 44 -6.08 10.16 1.91
C LEU A 44 -5.83 10.71 0.51
N ALA A 45 -6.41 10.10 -0.52
CA ALA A 45 -6.36 10.57 -1.90
C ALA A 45 -6.98 11.95 -2.06
N MET A 46 -8.10 12.24 -1.38
CA MET A 46 -8.70 13.58 -1.38
C MET A 46 -7.86 14.60 -0.60
N HIS A 47 -7.19 14.19 0.47
CA HIS A 47 -6.31 15.06 1.26
C HIS A 47 -5.00 15.39 0.53
N HIS A 48 -4.36 14.39 -0.08
CA HIS A 48 -3.09 14.51 -0.78
C HIS A 48 -3.22 14.66 -2.29
N HIS A 49 -4.43 14.96 -2.79
CA HIS A 49 -4.70 15.13 -4.21
C HIS A 49 -3.78 16.22 -4.80
N PRO A 50 -3.14 16.03 -5.96
CA PRO A 50 -2.21 17.00 -6.55
C PRO A 50 -2.86 18.35 -6.90
N ASP A 51 -4.19 18.39 -6.97
CA ASP A 51 -4.98 19.62 -7.19
C ASP A 51 -5.12 20.48 -5.92
N ARG A 52 -4.76 19.95 -4.74
CA ARG A 52 -4.72 20.72 -3.49
C ARG A 52 -3.35 21.35 -3.28
N PRO A 53 -3.28 22.54 -2.66
CA PRO A 53 -2.00 23.22 -2.40
C PRO A 53 -1.07 22.42 -1.47
N GLU A 54 -1.63 21.55 -0.63
CA GLU A 54 -0.89 20.64 0.27
C GLU A 54 -0.76 19.22 -0.31
N GLY A 55 -1.20 19.03 -1.55
CA GLY A 55 -1.10 17.79 -2.30
C GLY A 55 0.34 17.48 -2.69
N SER A 56 0.70 16.20 -2.66
CA SER A 56 2.03 15.74 -3.08
C SER A 56 1.89 14.49 -3.93
N HIS A 57 2.45 14.56 -5.14
CA HIS A 57 2.40 13.45 -6.09
C HIS A 57 3.12 12.21 -5.54
N GLU A 58 4.20 12.40 -4.78
CA GLU A 58 4.95 11.32 -4.12
C GLU A 58 4.09 10.62 -3.07
N LYS A 59 3.43 11.37 -2.19
CA LYS A 59 2.52 10.81 -1.17
C LYS A 59 1.36 10.08 -1.84
N PHE A 60 0.76 10.68 -2.87
CA PHE A 60 -0.34 10.06 -3.61
C PHE A 60 0.07 8.73 -4.25
N LYS A 61 1.28 8.69 -4.85
CA LYS A 61 1.82 7.46 -5.44
C LYS A 61 2.09 6.39 -4.38
N ALA A 62 2.62 6.77 -3.21
CA ALA A 62 2.83 5.86 -2.09
C ALA A 62 1.51 5.27 -1.58
N ILE A 63 0.47 6.12 -1.42
CA ILE A 63 -0.89 5.72 -1.01
C ILE A 63 -1.52 4.75 -2.02
N ASN A 64 -1.38 5.02 -3.32
CA ASN A 64 -1.88 4.15 -4.38
C ASN A 64 -1.15 2.81 -4.44
N ASN A 65 0.18 2.80 -4.27
CA ASN A 65 0.95 1.57 -4.21
C ASN A 65 0.57 0.72 -2.99
N ALA A 66 0.47 1.34 -1.82
CA ALA A 66 0.01 0.68 -0.59
C ALA A 66 -1.36 0.01 -0.79
N HIS A 67 -2.31 0.74 -1.37
CA HIS A 67 -3.64 0.23 -1.68
C HIS A 67 -3.59 -0.98 -2.63
N LYS A 68 -2.80 -0.91 -3.71
CA LYS A 68 -2.63 -2.03 -4.65
C LYS A 68 -2.04 -3.28 -4.02
N ILE A 69 -1.04 -3.12 -3.15
CA ILE A 69 -0.37 -4.24 -2.46
C ILE A 69 -1.38 -4.98 -1.59
N LEU A 70 -2.13 -4.25 -0.75
CA LEU A 70 -3.16 -4.86 0.11
C LEU A 70 -4.31 -5.44 -0.70
N LYS A 71 -4.74 -4.75 -1.76
CA LYS A 71 -5.79 -5.26 -2.63
C LYS A 71 -5.40 -6.58 -3.29
N ARG A 72 -4.13 -6.74 -3.70
CA ARG A 72 -3.62 -7.98 -4.29
C ARG A 72 -3.49 -9.12 -3.28
N GLU A 73 -3.32 -8.80 -2.00
CA GLU A 73 -3.24 -9.80 -0.92
C GLU A 73 -4.62 -10.29 -0.47
N LEU A 74 -5.64 -9.41 -0.54
CA LEU A 74 -7.00 -9.68 -0.08
C LEU A 74 -7.98 -10.07 -1.21
N GLN A 75 -7.55 -9.99 -2.48
CA GLN A 75 -8.27 -10.54 -3.64
C GLN A 75 -7.82 -11.96 -3.95
#